data_AF-A0A2H1HYN4-F1
#
_entry.id   AF-A0A2H1HYN4-F1
#
_cell.length_a   1.000
_cell.length_b   1.000
_cell.length_c   1.000
_cell.angle_alpha   90.00
_cell.angle_beta   90.00
_cell.angle_gamma   90.00
#
_symmetry.space_group_name_H-M   'P 1'
#
loop_
_entity.id
_entity.type
_entity.pdbx_description
1 polymer ?
#
loop_
_entity_poly.entity_id
_entity_poly.type
_entity_poly.pdbx_seq_one_letter_code
_entity_poly.pdbx_strand_id
1 'polypeptide(L)'
;MLALLAKYPTPKALRHAGKHRVETLLRKQAPRAWKRWATAIFIALDGQTVVVSGTDAAGLVLPQLATSLAQTRQSRDEVFARIEELVEAHPLFGLLTSMPAVGVRTAARILTEVVRKDFESAGHLASYAGLAPVTWRSGTSIRGDHSSRRGNKILKRALFLSAFAALKDPLSRAYYDKKRAEHKKHNQALIALARRRCNVLYAMLRDGAYFHAPEVAAAA
;
A
#
# COMPACT_ATOMS: atom_id res chain seq x y z
N MET A 1 -2.57 21.64 -0.16
CA MET A 1 -2.75 22.06 -1.58
C MET A 1 -4.22 22.26 -1.94
N LEU A 2 -5.12 21.28 -1.72
CA LEU A 2 -6.56 21.45 -2.01
C LEU A 2 -7.19 22.67 -1.34
N ALA A 3 -6.97 22.85 -0.04
CA ALA A 3 -7.45 24.02 0.68
C ALA A 3 -6.89 25.35 0.14
N LEU A 4 -5.69 25.33 -0.47
CA LEU A 4 -5.10 26.52 -1.09
C LEU A 4 -5.85 26.87 -2.38
N LEU A 5 -6.08 25.87 -3.25
CA LEU A 5 -6.84 26.06 -4.50
C LEU A 5 -8.31 26.42 -4.24
N ALA A 6 -8.90 25.89 -3.17
CA ALA A 6 -10.25 26.26 -2.77
C ALA A 6 -10.35 27.72 -2.31
N LYS A 7 -9.32 28.23 -1.63
CA LYS A 7 -9.34 29.57 -1.02
C LYS A 7 -8.74 30.66 -1.92
N TYR A 8 -7.70 30.33 -2.67
CA TYR A 8 -6.95 31.24 -3.56
C TYR A 8 -6.69 30.54 -4.91
N PRO A 9 -7.71 30.41 -5.77
CA PRO A 9 -7.64 29.59 -6.97
C PRO A 9 -6.80 30.20 -8.11
N THR A 10 -6.56 31.52 -8.09
CA THR A 10 -5.87 32.24 -9.16
C THR A 10 -4.58 32.91 -8.69
N PRO A 11 -3.63 33.18 -9.61
CA PRO A 11 -2.45 33.99 -9.29
C PRO A 11 -2.80 35.35 -8.67
N LYS A 12 -3.84 36.01 -9.19
CA LYS A 12 -4.36 37.28 -8.65
C LYS A 12 -4.84 37.12 -7.20
N ALA A 13 -5.61 36.07 -6.90
CA ALA A 13 -6.08 35.79 -5.54
C ALA A 13 -4.91 35.48 -4.58
N LEU A 14 -3.89 34.76 -5.05
CA LEU A 14 -2.69 34.45 -4.25
C LEU A 14 -1.86 35.71 -3.95
N ARG A 15 -1.66 36.59 -4.94
CA ARG A 15 -0.98 37.88 -4.73
C ARG A 15 -1.75 38.75 -3.75
N HIS A 16 -3.07 38.87 -3.92
CA HIS A 16 -3.92 39.66 -3.05
C HIS A 16 -3.95 39.13 -1.61
N ALA A 17 -3.94 37.81 -1.42
CA ALA A 17 -3.84 37.21 -0.09
C ALA A 17 -2.49 37.51 0.59
N GLY A 18 -1.42 37.61 -0.19
CA GLY A 18 -0.07 37.85 0.30
C GLY A 18 0.57 36.63 0.96
N LYS A 19 1.91 36.66 1.05
CA LYS A 19 2.74 35.52 1.47
C LYS A 19 2.36 35.00 2.85
N HIS A 20 2.16 35.90 3.82
CA HIS A 20 1.84 35.53 5.19
C HIS A 20 0.55 34.70 5.33
N ARG A 21 -0.54 35.10 4.64
CA ARG A 21 -1.82 34.37 4.70
C ARG A 21 -1.72 33.01 4.01
N VAL A 22 -1.00 32.92 2.90
CA VAL A 22 -0.72 31.66 2.20
C VAL A 22 0.10 30.72 3.09
N GLU A 23 1.15 31.22 3.76
CA GLU A 23 1.97 30.45 4.69
C GLU A 23 1.16 29.92 5.87
N THR A 24 0.30 30.74 6.46
CA THR A 24 -0.56 30.33 7.58
C THR A 24 -1.46 29.16 7.19
N LEU A 25 -2.09 29.24 6.01
CA LEU A 25 -2.91 28.15 5.49
C LEU A 25 -2.08 26.88 5.23
N LEU A 26 -0.92 27.03 4.59
CA LEU A 26 -0.06 25.89 4.26
C LEU A 26 0.55 25.23 5.48
N ARG A 27 0.84 25.98 6.55
CA ARG A 27 1.40 25.42 7.80
C ARG A 27 0.47 24.38 8.42
N LYS A 28 -0.85 24.64 8.40
CA LYS A 28 -1.88 23.69 8.86
C LYS A 28 -1.99 22.45 7.96
N GLN A 29 -1.83 22.64 6.65
CA GLN A 29 -2.15 21.62 5.64
C GLN A 29 -0.95 20.79 5.18
N ALA A 30 0.27 21.31 5.34
CA ALA A 30 1.51 20.71 4.87
C ALA A 30 2.68 21.09 5.81
N PRO A 31 2.66 20.69 7.09
CA PRO A 31 3.59 21.16 8.11
C PRO A 31 5.07 20.89 7.78
N ARG A 32 5.36 19.84 6.99
CA ARG A 32 6.73 19.50 6.57
C ARG A 32 7.21 20.22 5.29
N ALA A 33 6.32 20.86 4.54
CA ALA A 33 6.63 21.41 3.21
C ALA A 33 6.19 22.86 3.00
N TRP A 34 5.42 23.44 3.93
CA TRP A 34 4.76 24.74 3.76
C TRP A 34 5.73 25.86 3.36
N LYS A 35 6.91 25.94 4.01
CA LYS A 35 7.90 26.99 3.74
C LYS A 35 8.45 26.88 2.32
N ARG A 36 8.83 25.68 1.90
CA ARG A 36 9.32 25.40 0.54
C ARG A 36 8.26 25.75 -0.50
N TRP A 37 7.01 25.36 -0.26
CA TRP A 37 5.91 25.60 -1.20
C TRP A 37 5.51 27.07 -1.27
N ALA A 38 5.38 27.76 -0.14
CA ALA A 38 5.07 29.18 -0.13
C ALA A 38 6.15 29.99 -0.86
N THR A 39 7.44 29.72 -0.58
CA THR A 39 8.54 30.35 -1.30
C THR A 39 8.48 30.07 -2.79
N ALA A 40 8.29 28.82 -3.21
CA ALA A 40 8.19 28.46 -4.62
C ALA A 40 7.00 29.14 -5.32
N ILE A 41 5.84 29.22 -4.66
CA ILE A 41 4.65 29.90 -5.18
C ILE A 41 4.95 31.38 -5.41
N PHE A 42 5.52 32.08 -4.44
CA PHE A 42 5.77 33.51 -4.58
C PHE A 42 6.90 33.83 -5.57
N ILE A 43 7.94 33.00 -5.65
CA ILE A 43 8.95 33.11 -6.73
C ILE A 43 8.27 32.96 -8.10
N ALA A 44 7.38 31.97 -8.27
CA ALA A 44 6.67 31.77 -9.53
C ALA A 44 5.70 32.90 -9.85
N LEU A 45 5.04 33.48 -8.84
CA LEU A 45 4.22 34.68 -9.02
C LEU A 45 5.11 35.86 -9.44
N ASP A 46 6.21 36.13 -8.75
CA ASP A 46 7.08 37.26 -9.09
C ASP A 46 7.68 37.14 -10.49
N GLY A 47 8.00 35.92 -10.94
CA GLY A 47 8.45 35.64 -12.30
C GLY A 47 7.35 35.54 -13.37
N GLN A 48 6.07 35.64 -13.01
CA GLN A 48 4.97 35.53 -13.97
C GLN A 48 4.85 36.79 -14.83
N THR A 49 5.14 36.67 -16.12
CA THR A 49 5.03 37.76 -17.10
C THR A 49 3.75 37.70 -17.95
N VAL A 50 3.10 36.54 -18.04
CA VAL A 50 1.91 36.32 -18.88
C VAL A 50 0.78 35.71 -18.06
N VAL A 51 -0.44 36.19 -18.31
CA VAL A 51 -1.69 35.57 -17.81
C VAL A 51 -2.34 34.84 -18.98
N VAL A 52 -2.52 33.53 -18.83
CA VAL A 52 -3.15 32.69 -19.86
C VAL A 52 -4.65 32.97 -19.92
N SER A 53 -5.21 32.99 -21.14
CA SER A 53 -6.64 33.08 -21.36
C SER A 53 -7.38 31.97 -20.58
N GLY A 54 -8.47 32.33 -19.91
CA GLY A 54 -9.23 31.40 -19.06
C GLY A 54 -8.75 31.28 -17.61
N THR A 55 -7.76 32.08 -17.17
CA THR A 55 -7.33 32.10 -15.74
C THR A 55 -8.50 32.42 -14.80
N ASP A 56 -9.36 33.38 -15.15
CA ASP A 56 -10.51 33.73 -14.32
C ASP A 56 -11.60 32.66 -14.37
N ALA A 57 -11.82 32.02 -15.53
CA ALA A 57 -12.72 30.88 -15.65
C ALA A 57 -12.25 29.69 -14.81
N ALA A 58 -10.93 29.39 -14.81
CA ALA A 58 -10.34 28.40 -13.92
C ALA A 58 -10.52 28.80 -12.45
N GLY A 59 -10.49 30.10 -12.13
CA GLY A 59 -10.80 30.65 -10.83
C GLY A 59 -12.19 30.26 -10.28
N LEU A 60 -13.16 30.05 -11.17
CA LEU A 60 -14.52 29.60 -10.80
C LEU A 60 -14.61 28.08 -10.61
N VAL A 61 -13.92 27.32 -11.45
CA VAL A 61 -14.01 25.85 -11.48
C VAL A 61 -13.10 25.18 -10.44
N LEU A 62 -11.90 25.72 -10.21
CA LEU A 62 -10.91 25.13 -9.31
C LEU A 62 -11.42 24.94 -7.87
N PRO A 63 -12.13 25.90 -7.25
CA PRO A 63 -12.69 25.71 -5.92
C PRO A 63 -13.71 24.58 -5.85
N GLN A 64 -14.54 24.42 -6.89
CA GLN A 64 -15.52 23.35 -6.97
C GLN A 64 -14.82 21.99 -7.04
N LEU A 65 -13.86 21.82 -7.96
CA LEU A 65 -13.08 20.58 -8.08
C LEU A 65 -12.28 20.27 -6.81
N ALA A 66 -11.70 21.28 -6.15
CA ALA A 66 -10.99 21.11 -4.90
C ALA A 66 -11.92 20.63 -3.77
N THR A 67 -13.15 21.16 -3.73
CA THR A 67 -14.18 20.76 -2.76
C THR A 67 -14.67 19.34 -3.03
N SER A 68 -15.01 19.00 -4.27
CA SER A 68 -15.43 17.63 -4.63
C SER A 68 -14.35 16.61 -4.31
N LEU A 69 -13.08 16.91 -4.60
CA LEU A 69 -11.98 16.01 -4.24
C LEU A 69 -11.77 15.90 -2.72
N ALA A 70 -12.03 16.96 -1.96
CA ALA A 70 -11.99 16.91 -0.50
C ALA A 70 -13.11 16.02 0.05
N GLN A 71 -14.34 16.16 -0.47
CA GLN A 71 -15.48 15.32 -0.12
C GLN A 71 -15.23 13.84 -0.44
N THR A 72 -14.76 13.53 -1.66
CA THR A 72 -14.42 12.15 -2.04
C THR A 72 -13.35 11.54 -1.14
N ARG A 73 -12.36 12.32 -0.70
CA ARG A 73 -11.35 11.85 0.25
C ARG A 73 -11.95 11.58 1.63
N GLN A 74 -12.84 12.44 2.10
CA GLN A 74 -13.54 12.26 3.36
C GLN A 74 -14.43 11.01 3.31
N SER A 75 -15.28 10.85 2.30
CA SER A 75 -16.12 9.66 2.14
C SER A 75 -15.30 8.38 2.03
N ARG A 76 -14.15 8.43 1.37
CA ARG A 76 -13.19 7.30 1.34
C ARG A 76 -12.70 6.95 2.75
N ASP A 77 -12.34 7.94 3.56
CA ASP A 77 -11.81 7.72 4.90
C ASP A 77 -12.90 7.21 5.85
N GLU A 78 -14.13 7.69 5.73
CA GLU A 78 -15.31 7.18 6.45
C GLU A 78 -15.61 5.72 6.10
N VAL A 79 -15.62 5.38 4.81
CA VAL A 79 -15.79 3.99 4.35
C VAL A 79 -14.65 3.10 4.86
N PHE A 80 -13.40 3.59 4.87
CA PHE A 80 -12.29 2.83 5.42
C PHE A 80 -12.44 2.56 6.92
N ALA A 81 -12.85 3.56 7.71
CA ALA A 81 -13.11 3.38 9.14
C ALA A 81 -14.17 2.29 9.36
N ARG A 82 -15.25 2.32 8.58
CA ARG A 82 -16.30 1.29 8.69
C ARG A 82 -15.81 -0.11 8.29
N ILE A 83 -14.95 -0.21 7.27
CA ILE A 83 -14.32 -1.47 6.88
C ILE A 83 -13.42 -1.98 8.00
N GLU A 84 -12.64 -1.10 8.65
CA GLU A 84 -11.76 -1.48 9.76
C GLU A 84 -12.58 -2.07 10.92
N GLU A 85 -13.68 -1.43 11.32
CA GLU A 85 -14.61 -1.95 12.34
C GLU A 85 -15.15 -3.36 11.98
N LEU A 86 -15.61 -3.54 10.74
CA LEU A 86 -16.14 -4.83 10.28
C LEU A 86 -15.08 -5.93 10.26
N VAL A 87 -13.85 -5.57 9.90
CA VAL A 87 -12.72 -6.51 9.85
C VAL A 87 -12.28 -6.89 11.25
N GLU A 88 -12.21 -5.94 12.18
CA GLU A 88 -11.84 -6.19 13.58
C GLU A 88 -12.87 -7.08 14.30
N ALA A 89 -14.16 -6.90 13.99
CA ALA A 89 -15.23 -7.75 14.51
C ALA A 89 -15.26 -9.17 13.88
N HIS A 90 -14.52 -9.42 12.81
CA HIS A 90 -14.52 -10.71 12.14
C HIS A 90 -13.81 -11.79 12.99
N PRO A 91 -14.36 -13.01 13.17
CA PRO A 91 -13.77 -14.03 14.05
C PRO A 91 -12.32 -14.40 13.73
N LEU A 92 -11.95 -14.41 12.44
CA LEU A 92 -10.59 -14.69 12.00
C LEU A 92 -9.61 -13.52 12.18
N PHE A 93 -10.04 -12.34 12.63
CA PHE A 93 -9.17 -11.17 12.73
C PHE A 93 -7.99 -11.41 13.65
N GLY A 94 -8.23 -11.85 14.88
CA GLY A 94 -7.16 -12.14 15.85
C GLY A 94 -6.21 -13.23 15.36
N LEU A 95 -6.74 -14.25 14.69
CA LEU A 95 -5.93 -15.30 14.06
C LEU A 95 -5.02 -14.70 12.99
N LEU A 96 -5.55 -13.91 12.06
CA LEU A 96 -4.77 -13.31 10.98
C LEU A 96 -3.71 -12.33 11.46
N THR A 97 -4.06 -11.46 12.43
CA THR A 97 -3.16 -10.42 12.94
C THR A 97 -2.11 -10.94 13.92
N SER A 98 -2.24 -12.17 14.41
CA SER A 98 -1.17 -12.85 15.16
C SER A 98 0.08 -13.10 14.32
N MET A 99 -0.05 -13.21 12.99
CA MET A 99 1.10 -13.29 12.10
C MET A 99 1.75 -11.90 11.95
N PRO A 100 3.07 -11.75 12.23
CA PRO A 100 3.75 -10.46 12.13
C PRO A 100 3.54 -9.80 10.77
N ALA A 101 3.36 -8.48 10.76
CA ALA A 101 3.11 -7.68 9.56
C ALA A 101 1.80 -8.00 8.80
N VAL A 102 0.80 -8.52 9.50
CA VAL A 102 -0.60 -8.53 9.07
C VAL A 102 -1.39 -7.57 9.96
N GLY A 103 -1.68 -6.37 9.43
CA GLY A 103 -2.59 -5.42 10.07
C GLY A 103 -3.98 -5.45 9.44
N VAL A 104 -4.90 -4.62 9.95
CA VAL A 104 -6.32 -4.58 9.54
C VAL A 104 -6.53 -4.55 8.02
N ARG A 105 -5.78 -3.73 7.28
CA ARG A 105 -5.90 -3.65 5.81
C ARG A 105 -5.43 -4.91 5.09
N THR A 106 -4.37 -5.55 5.59
CA THR A 106 -3.87 -6.82 5.02
C THR A 106 -4.84 -7.94 5.36
N ALA A 107 -5.32 -7.99 6.61
CA ALA A 107 -6.35 -8.93 7.05
C ALA A 107 -7.61 -8.79 6.20
N ALA A 108 -8.12 -7.57 5.97
CA ALA A 108 -9.28 -7.32 5.11
C ALA A 108 -9.13 -7.92 3.70
N ARG A 109 -7.94 -7.76 3.09
CA ARG A 109 -7.64 -8.34 1.78
C ARG A 109 -7.54 -9.86 1.83
N ILE A 110 -6.97 -10.43 2.88
CA ILE A 110 -6.96 -11.89 3.05
C ILE A 110 -8.37 -12.42 3.24
N LEU A 111 -9.18 -11.78 4.10
CA LEU A 111 -10.56 -12.16 4.35
C LEU A 111 -11.38 -12.18 3.05
N THR A 112 -11.36 -11.07 2.32
CA THR A 112 -12.11 -10.93 1.05
C THR A 112 -11.65 -11.90 -0.03
N GLU A 113 -10.34 -12.19 -0.11
CA GLU A 113 -9.82 -13.02 -1.19
C GLU A 113 -9.76 -14.51 -0.87
N VAL A 114 -9.79 -14.92 0.40
CA VAL A 114 -9.55 -16.31 0.84
C VAL A 114 -10.75 -16.90 1.57
N VAL A 115 -11.50 -16.13 2.35
CA VAL A 115 -12.59 -16.69 3.18
C VAL A 115 -13.71 -17.21 2.29
N ARG A 116 -14.28 -18.37 2.69
CA ARG A 116 -15.24 -19.19 1.93
C ARG A 116 -14.70 -19.84 0.64
N LYS A 117 -13.39 -19.81 0.42
CA LYS A 117 -12.75 -20.59 -0.64
C LYS A 117 -11.98 -21.74 0.00
N ASP A 118 -12.31 -22.94 -0.43
CA ASP A 118 -11.61 -24.13 0.01
C ASP A 118 -10.40 -24.37 -0.90
N PHE A 119 -9.24 -24.55 -0.27
CA PHE A 119 -8.01 -24.90 -0.95
C PHE A 119 -7.55 -26.25 -0.40
N GLU A 120 -7.30 -27.22 -1.27
CA GLU A 120 -6.86 -28.55 -0.84
C GLU A 120 -5.45 -28.54 -0.21
N SER A 121 -4.64 -27.54 -0.57
CA SER A 121 -3.29 -27.40 -0.05
C SER A 121 -2.79 -25.96 -0.06
N ALA A 122 -1.73 -25.69 0.69
CA ALA A 122 -1.01 -24.43 0.63
C ALA A 122 -0.43 -24.14 -0.77
N GLY A 123 -0.19 -25.18 -1.57
CA GLY A 123 0.19 -25.05 -2.98
C GLY A 123 -0.93 -24.45 -3.83
N HIS A 124 -2.17 -24.92 -3.63
CA HIS A 124 -3.36 -24.38 -4.30
C HIS A 124 -3.60 -22.91 -3.93
N LEU A 125 -3.53 -22.56 -2.64
CA LEU A 125 -3.65 -21.16 -2.22
C LEU A 125 -2.56 -20.27 -2.86
N ALA A 126 -1.32 -20.75 -2.92
CA ALA A 126 -0.24 -19.99 -3.53
C ALA A 126 -0.32 -19.88 -5.05
N SER A 127 -0.82 -20.91 -5.72
CA SER A 127 -1.12 -20.87 -7.16
C SER A 127 -2.24 -19.86 -7.43
N TYR A 128 -3.31 -19.91 -6.64
CA TYR A 128 -4.41 -18.94 -6.67
C TYR A 128 -3.90 -17.52 -6.45
N ALA A 129 -3.03 -17.30 -5.46
CA ALA A 129 -2.40 -16.01 -5.19
C ALA A 129 -1.34 -15.59 -6.25
N GLY A 130 -1.01 -16.43 -7.23
CA GLY A 130 0.05 -16.15 -8.21
C GLY A 130 1.46 -16.05 -7.59
N LEU A 131 1.67 -16.69 -6.44
CA LEU A 131 2.95 -16.79 -5.73
C LEU A 131 3.71 -18.08 -6.06
N ALA A 132 3.03 -19.10 -6.58
CA ALA A 132 3.69 -20.30 -7.08
C ALA A 132 4.55 -19.97 -8.32
N PRO A 133 5.79 -20.51 -8.40
CA PRO A 133 6.57 -20.44 -9.63
C PRO A 133 5.84 -21.15 -10.77
N VAL A 134 6.03 -20.68 -11.99
CA VAL A 134 5.54 -21.31 -13.21
C VAL A 134 6.75 -21.69 -14.04
N THR A 135 6.88 -22.98 -14.33
CA THR A 135 7.91 -23.48 -15.24
C THR A 135 7.52 -23.12 -16.67
N TRP A 136 8.41 -22.45 -17.39
CA TRP A 136 8.18 -22.13 -18.80
C TRP A 136 8.93 -23.12 -19.69
N ARG A 137 8.22 -24.10 -20.24
CA ARG A 137 8.76 -24.99 -21.26
C ARG A 137 8.42 -24.45 -22.64
N SER A 138 9.43 -24.15 -23.44
CA SER A 138 9.29 -23.90 -24.88
C SER A 138 10.14 -24.92 -25.64
N GLY A 139 9.50 -25.90 -26.29
CA GLY A 139 10.19 -27.00 -26.97
C GLY A 139 11.01 -27.88 -26.02
N THR A 140 12.18 -28.35 -26.46
CA THR A 140 13.13 -29.18 -25.69
C THR A 140 13.91 -28.41 -24.61
N SER A 141 13.78 -27.09 -24.54
CA SER A 141 14.50 -26.26 -23.57
C SER A 141 13.64 -25.98 -22.33
N ILE A 142 14.12 -26.42 -21.16
CA ILE A 142 13.59 -25.97 -19.86
C ILE A 142 14.29 -24.66 -19.51
N ARG A 143 13.65 -23.53 -19.82
CA ARG A 143 14.01 -22.25 -19.22
C ARG A 143 13.41 -22.25 -17.81
N GLY A 144 14.22 -21.92 -16.81
CA GLY A 144 13.89 -22.10 -15.39
C GLY A 144 12.59 -21.45 -14.91
N ASP A 145 12.32 -21.54 -13.62
CA ASP A 145 11.06 -21.08 -13.05
C ASP A 145 10.90 -19.55 -13.05
N HIS A 146 9.72 -19.09 -13.46
CA HIS A 146 9.35 -17.67 -13.50
C HIS A 146 8.20 -17.35 -12.53
N SER A 147 8.07 -16.07 -12.15
CA SER A 147 6.90 -15.63 -11.37
C SER A 147 5.65 -15.68 -12.25
N SER A 148 4.56 -16.27 -11.73
CA SER A 148 3.28 -16.28 -12.43
C SER A 148 2.79 -14.86 -12.74
N ARG A 149 2.40 -14.65 -14.00
CA ARG A 149 1.63 -13.47 -14.45
C ARG A 149 0.12 -13.64 -14.27
N ARG A 150 -0.31 -14.87 -13.91
CA ARG A 150 -1.69 -15.25 -13.61
C ARG A 150 -1.94 -15.24 -12.09
N GLY A 151 -3.19 -15.45 -11.68
CA GLY A 151 -3.60 -15.51 -10.27
C GLY A 151 -4.15 -14.18 -9.75
N ASN A 152 -4.57 -14.21 -8.48
CA ASN A 152 -5.19 -13.13 -7.77
C ASN A 152 -4.17 -12.03 -7.42
N LYS A 153 -4.19 -10.94 -8.20
CA LYS A 153 -3.27 -9.81 -8.05
C LYS A 153 -3.46 -9.05 -6.74
N ILE A 154 -4.67 -9.03 -6.20
CA ILE A 154 -5.00 -8.36 -4.93
C ILE A 154 -4.32 -9.11 -3.79
N LEU A 155 -4.53 -10.42 -3.72
CA LEU A 155 -3.92 -11.29 -2.72
C LEU A 155 -2.40 -11.33 -2.85
N LYS A 156 -1.87 -11.41 -4.07
CA LYS A 156 -0.41 -11.33 -4.33
C LYS A 156 0.19 -10.06 -3.75
N ARG A 157 -0.44 -8.91 -4.01
CA ARG A 157 0.02 -7.61 -3.52
C ARG A 157 -0.06 -7.53 -2.00
N ALA A 158 -1.13 -8.02 -1.39
CA ALA A 158 -1.28 -8.05 0.06
C ALA A 158 -0.17 -8.87 0.73
N LEU A 159 0.08 -10.09 0.23
CA LEU A 159 1.12 -10.97 0.76
C LEU A 159 2.54 -10.44 0.51
N PHE A 160 2.78 -9.80 -0.64
CA PHE A 160 4.06 -9.14 -0.94
C PHE A 160 4.34 -7.97 0.02
N LEU A 161 3.37 -7.08 0.23
CA LEU A 161 3.54 -5.95 1.15
C LEU A 161 3.68 -6.42 2.60
N SER A 162 2.94 -7.47 2.98
CA SER A 162 3.08 -8.11 4.27
C SER A 162 4.48 -8.71 4.46
N ALA A 163 5.02 -9.38 3.44
CA ALA A 163 6.40 -9.91 3.46
C ALA A 163 7.45 -8.79 3.56
N PHE A 164 7.26 -7.67 2.86
CA PHE A 164 8.14 -6.51 2.96
C PHE A 164 8.12 -5.89 4.36
N ALA A 165 6.93 -5.67 4.92
CA ALA A 165 6.78 -5.15 6.27
C ALA A 165 7.32 -6.12 7.34
N ALA A 166 7.25 -7.44 7.08
CA ALA A 166 7.80 -8.48 7.95
C ALA A 166 9.34 -8.48 8.00
N LEU A 167 10.06 -7.72 7.17
CA LEU A 167 11.52 -7.67 7.25
C LEU A 167 12.06 -7.07 8.57
N LYS A 168 11.19 -6.49 9.40
CA LYS A 168 11.50 -6.07 10.78
C LYS A 168 11.51 -7.23 11.77
N ASP A 169 10.87 -8.35 11.44
CA ASP A 169 10.85 -9.57 12.24
C ASP A 169 12.11 -10.42 11.95
N PRO A 170 12.88 -10.86 12.98
CA PRO A 170 14.13 -11.58 12.79
C PRO A 170 14.00 -12.87 11.95
N LEU A 171 12.93 -13.65 12.14
CA LEU A 171 12.73 -14.91 11.41
C LEU A 171 12.48 -14.67 9.91
N SER A 172 11.64 -13.68 9.61
CA SER A 172 11.35 -13.25 8.25
C SER A 172 12.59 -12.65 7.58
N ARG A 173 13.38 -11.86 8.33
CA ARG A 173 14.64 -11.27 7.87
C ARG A 173 15.68 -12.33 7.55
N ALA A 174 15.91 -13.29 8.43
CA ALA A 174 16.86 -14.38 8.23
C ALA A 174 16.55 -15.18 6.97
N TYR A 175 15.27 -15.50 6.73
CA TYR A 175 14.86 -16.17 5.49
C TYR A 175 15.09 -15.32 4.25
N TYR A 176 14.76 -14.03 4.30
CA TYR A 176 15.01 -13.11 3.20
C TYR A 176 16.51 -13.02 2.87
N ASP A 177 17.37 -12.87 3.89
CA ASP A 177 18.81 -12.77 3.71
C ASP A 177 19.41 -14.09 3.16
N LYS A 178 18.92 -15.24 3.63
CA LYS A 178 19.26 -16.54 3.02
C LYS A 178 18.95 -16.55 1.51
N LYS A 179 17.76 -16.07 1.11
CA LYS A 179 17.41 -16.00 -0.32
C LYS A 179 18.25 -14.99 -1.10
N ARG A 180 18.70 -13.91 -0.47
CA ARG A 180 19.66 -12.97 -1.08
C ARG A 180 21.04 -13.60 -1.26
N ALA A 181 21.51 -14.40 -0.30
CA ALA A 181 22.75 -15.17 -0.40
C ALA A 181 22.69 -16.25 -1.51
N GLU A 182 21.53 -16.84 -1.75
CA GLU A 182 21.25 -17.71 -2.91
C GLU A 182 21.12 -16.94 -4.26
N HIS A 183 21.73 -15.75 -4.36
CA HIS A 183 21.74 -14.87 -5.54
C HIS A 183 20.37 -14.40 -6.06
N LYS A 184 19.28 -14.50 -5.27
CA LYS A 184 17.97 -13.97 -5.68
C LYS A 184 17.96 -12.45 -5.59
N LYS A 185 17.37 -11.77 -6.59
CA LYS A 185 17.10 -10.32 -6.55
C LYS A 185 16.16 -9.96 -5.40
N HIS A 186 16.16 -8.70 -4.95
CA HIS A 186 15.30 -8.21 -3.85
C HIS A 186 13.83 -8.67 -3.98
N ASN A 187 13.20 -8.40 -5.12
CA ASN A 187 11.82 -8.78 -5.37
C ASN A 187 11.61 -10.30 -5.42
N GLN A 188 12.60 -11.07 -5.90
CA GLN A 188 12.53 -12.53 -5.90
C GLN A 188 12.60 -13.10 -4.49
N ALA A 189 13.48 -12.55 -3.64
CA ALA A 189 13.58 -12.91 -2.22
C ALA A 189 12.29 -12.56 -1.46
N LEU A 190 11.69 -11.40 -1.72
CA LEU A 190 10.39 -11.01 -1.15
C LEU A 190 9.25 -11.92 -1.61
N ILE A 191 9.19 -12.30 -2.89
CA ILE A 191 8.18 -13.24 -3.39
C ILE A 191 8.37 -14.61 -2.74
N ALA A 192 9.61 -15.08 -2.56
CA ALA A 192 9.88 -16.32 -1.85
C ALA A 192 9.43 -16.25 -0.38
N LEU A 193 9.64 -15.11 0.29
CA LEU A 193 9.14 -14.88 1.66
C LEU A 193 7.61 -14.83 1.68
N ALA A 194 6.97 -14.14 0.74
CA ALA A 194 5.51 -14.11 0.59
C ALA A 194 4.93 -15.51 0.34
N ARG A 195 5.61 -16.34 -0.46
CA ARG A 195 5.24 -17.75 -0.69
C ARG A 195 5.31 -18.57 0.59
N ARG A 196 6.36 -18.38 1.40
CA ARG A 196 6.50 -19.03 2.72
C ARG A 196 5.39 -18.58 3.68
N ARG A 197 5.12 -17.28 3.74
CA ARG A 197 4.04 -16.70 4.56
C ARG A 197 2.65 -17.19 4.12
N CYS A 198 2.45 -17.42 2.83
CA CYS A 198 1.24 -18.04 2.31
C CYS A 198 1.03 -19.48 2.83
N ASN A 199 2.11 -20.26 3.00
CA ASN A 199 2.01 -21.59 3.64
C ASN A 199 1.58 -21.49 5.11
N VAL A 200 2.19 -20.56 5.84
CA VAL A 200 1.84 -20.33 7.25
C VAL A 200 0.38 -19.90 7.38
N LEU A 201 -0.04 -18.94 6.55
CA LEU A 201 -1.43 -18.48 6.49
C LEU A 201 -2.41 -19.63 6.22
N TYR A 202 -2.10 -20.49 5.25
CA TYR A 202 -2.92 -21.67 4.96
C TYR A 202 -3.03 -22.59 6.18
N ALA A 203 -1.92 -22.90 6.85
CA ALA A 203 -1.92 -23.75 8.03
C ALA A 203 -2.74 -23.14 9.16
N MET A 204 -2.56 -21.85 9.46
CA MET A 204 -3.35 -21.13 10.46
C MET A 204 -4.85 -21.20 10.18
N LEU A 205 -5.27 -20.97 8.93
CA LEU A 205 -6.67 -21.03 8.53
C LEU A 205 -7.25 -22.45 8.59
N ARG A 206 -6.47 -23.46 8.20
CA ARG A 206 -6.86 -24.87 8.25
C ARG A 206 -7.04 -25.36 9.69
N ASP A 207 -6.11 -25.00 10.57
CA ASP A 207 -6.05 -25.52 11.94
C ASP A 207 -6.82 -24.65 12.95
N GLY A 208 -7.26 -23.46 12.55
CA GLY A 208 -7.84 -22.47 13.47
C GLY A 208 -6.83 -21.99 14.52
N ALA A 209 -5.53 -22.15 14.25
CA ALA A 209 -4.45 -21.89 15.19
C ALA A 209 -3.80 -20.52 14.99
N TYR A 210 -3.41 -19.89 16.09
CA TYR A 210 -2.66 -18.64 16.08
C TYR A 210 -1.24 -18.87 15.57
N PHE A 211 -0.62 -17.81 15.08
CA PHE A 211 0.78 -17.86 14.67
C PHE A 211 1.68 -18.06 15.90
N HIS A 212 2.45 -19.15 15.88
CA HIS A 212 3.53 -19.37 16.82
C HIS A 212 4.86 -19.25 16.07
N ALA A 213 5.75 -18.41 16.58
CA ALA A 213 7.12 -18.38 16.09
C ALA A 213 7.75 -19.76 16.38
N PRO A 214 8.38 -20.43 15.39
CA PRO A 214 9.11 -21.65 15.66
C PRO A 214 10.16 -21.37 16.74
N GLU A 215 10.17 -22.20 17.78
CA GLU A 215 11.27 -22.18 18.76
C GLU A 215 12.57 -22.38 17.98
N VAL A 216 13.45 -21.39 18.05
CA VAL A 216 14.78 -21.52 17.52
C VAL A 216 15.45 -22.54 18.43
N ALA A 217 15.56 -23.79 17.99
CA ALA A 217 16.39 -24.78 18.68
C ALA A 217 17.77 -24.13 18.86
N ALA A 218 18.11 -23.81 20.10
CA ALA A 218 19.42 -23.30 20.45
C ALA A 218 20.42 -24.35 19.97
N ALA A 219 21.15 -24.01 18.90
CA ALA A 219 22.23 -24.84 18.43
C ALA A 219 23.28 -24.86 19.55
N ALA A 220 23.41 -26.00 20.20
CA ALA A 220 24.53 -26.35 21.08
C ALA A 220 25.77 -26.67 20.22
#